data_AF-A0A2S9F5U2-F1
#
_entry.id   AF-A0A2S9F5U2-F1
#
_cell.length_a   1.000
_cell.length_b   1.000
_cell.length_c   1.000
_cell.angle_alpha   90.00
_cell.angle_beta   90.00
_cell.angle_gamma   90.00
#
_symmetry.space_group_name_H-M   'P 1'
#
loop_
_entity.id
_entity.type
_entity.pdbx_description
1 polymer ?
#
loop_
_entity_poly.entity_id
_entity_poly.type
_entity_poly.pdbx_seq_one_letter_code
_entity_poly.pdbx_strand_id
1 'polypeptide(L)' 'ILGPRLRQCAGLLATHAGRSATEILGHPDDLKVRSSMTLFARVGQEPLFRAVLDAFYDGQDDPATLALLA' A
#
# COMPACT_ATOMS: atom_id res chain seq x y z
N ILE A 1 10.68 -11.91 11.32
CA ILE A 1 9.35 -11.58 11.91
C ILE A 1 8.62 -10.48 11.10
N LEU A 2 9.27 -9.36 10.78
CA LEU A 2 8.60 -8.19 10.19
C LEU A 2 8.01 -8.43 8.79
N GLY A 3 8.77 -9.04 7.86
CA GLY A 3 8.27 -9.31 6.49
C GLY A 3 6.95 -10.09 6.44
N PRO A 4 6.84 -11.26 7.11
CA PRO A 4 5.58 -12.01 7.19
C PRO A 4 4.41 -11.21 7.77
N ARG A 5 4.64 -10.39 8.82
CA ARG A 5 3.59 -9.54 9.39
C ARG A 5 3.13 -8.46 8.42
N LEU A 6 4.07 -7.83 7.72
CA LEU A 6 3.74 -6.83 6.71
C LEU A 6 2.88 -7.43 5.59
N ARG A 7 3.22 -8.61 5.07
CA ARG A 7 2.40 -9.31 4.08
C ARG A 7 1.01 -9.66 4.61
N GLN A 8 0.93 -10.16 5.85
CA GLN A 8 -0.35 -10.47 6.47
C GLN A 8 -1.24 -9.23 6.57
N CYS A 9 -0.69 -8.10 7.03
CA CYS A 9 -1.43 -6.84 7.12
C CYS A 9 -1.87 -6.32 5.73
N ALA A 10 -0.98 -6.32 4.74
CA ALA A 10 -1.31 -5.91 3.37
C ALA A 10 -2.39 -6.79 2.75
N GLY A 11 -2.30 -8.10 2.93
CA GLY A 11 -3.30 -9.05 2.45
C GLY A 11 -4.67 -8.87 3.09
N LEU A 12 -4.73 -8.64 4.41
CA LEU A 12 -5.98 -8.33 5.09
C LEU A 12 -6.58 -7.02 4.58
N LEU A 13 -5.77 -5.98 4.44
CA LEU A 13 -6.23 -4.69 3.95
C LEU A 13 -6.81 -4.79 2.53
N ALA A 14 -6.14 -5.51 1.62
CA ALA A 14 -6.59 -5.70 0.24
C ALA A 14 -7.98 -6.36 0.11
N THR A 15 -8.46 -7.08 1.14
CA THR A 15 -9.81 -7.68 1.13
C THR A 15 -10.94 -6.67 1.27
N HIS A 16 -10.65 -5.42 1.62
CA HIS A 16 -11.65 -4.35 1.80
C HIS A 16 -11.80 -3.44 0.57
N ALA A 17 -11.47 -3.96 -0.63
CA ALA A 17 -11.72 -3.26 -1.88
C ALA A 17 -13.19 -2.77 -1.97
N GLY A 18 -13.40 -1.56 -2.48
CA GLY A 18 -14.70 -0.89 -2.53
C GLY A 18 -14.99 0.04 -1.35
N ARG A 19 -14.12 0.08 -0.34
CA ARG A 19 -14.04 1.17 0.66
C ARG A 19 -12.79 1.99 0.41
N SER A 20 -12.81 3.26 0.77
CA SER A 20 -11.60 4.10 0.71
C SER A 20 -10.62 3.74 1.83
N ALA A 21 -9.32 3.98 1.61
CA ALA A 21 -8.31 3.80 2.65
C ALA A 21 -8.57 4.73 3.85
N THR A 22 -9.04 5.96 3.61
CA THR A 22 -9.38 6.93 4.64
C THR A 22 -10.51 6.46 5.56
N GLU A 23 -11.51 5.74 5.05
CA GLU A 23 -12.58 5.15 5.88
C GLU A 23 -12.11 4.02 6.80
N ILE A 24 -11.01 3.35 6.46
CA ILE A 24 -10.48 2.22 7.22
C ILE A 24 -9.38 2.69 8.19
N LEU A 25 -8.51 3.58 7.73
CA LEU A 25 -7.27 3.96 8.41
C LEU A 25 -7.28 5.41 8.91
N GLY A 26 -8.15 6.26 8.37
CA GLY A 26 -8.16 7.69 8.64
C GLY A 26 -7.01 8.44 7.97
N HIS A 27 -7.08 9.76 8.05
CA HIS A 27 -5.99 10.64 7.64
C HIS A 27 -5.07 10.94 8.85
N PRO A 28 -3.73 10.95 8.70
CA PRO A 28 -2.94 10.81 7.46
C PRO A 28 -2.43 9.39 7.17
N ASP A 29 -2.97 8.36 7.84
CA ASP A 29 -2.47 7.00 7.71
C ASP A 29 -2.83 6.37 6.35
N ASP A 30 -3.90 6.85 5.71
CA ASP A 30 -4.21 6.60 4.31
C ASP A 30 -3.06 6.99 3.36
N LEU A 31 -2.38 8.10 3.60
CA LEU A 31 -1.21 8.50 2.80
C LEU A 31 -0.01 7.59 3.10
N LYS A 32 0.23 7.28 4.38
CA LYS A 32 1.36 6.43 4.78
C LYS A 32 1.28 5.04 4.20
N VAL A 33 0.08 4.45 4.13
CA VAL A 33 -0.11 3.15 3.49
C VAL A 33 0.20 3.24 2.01
N ARG A 34 -0.24 4.27 1.30
CA ARG A 34 0.11 4.47 -0.12
C ARG A 34 1.63 4.53 -0.31
N SER A 35 2.34 5.33 0.48
CA SER A 35 3.80 5.45 0.42
C SER A 35 4.49 4.12 0.71
N SER A 36 4.07 3.41 1.77
CA SER A 36 4.61 2.10 2.15
C SER A 36 4.40 1.05 1.06
N MET A 37 3.17 0.91 0.54
CA MET A 37 2.86 -0.06 -0.51
C MET A 37 3.61 0.25 -1.81
N THR A 38 3.79 1.53 -2.13
CA THR A 38 4.63 1.97 -3.26
C THR A 38 6.07 1.51 -3.07
N LEU A 39 6.68 1.79 -1.92
CA LEU A 39 8.05 1.38 -1.62
C LEU A 39 8.21 -0.13 -1.80
N PHE A 40 7.37 -0.93 -1.13
CA PHE A 40 7.50 -2.38 -1.14
C PHE A 40 7.13 -3.03 -2.49
N ALA A 41 6.19 -2.45 -3.24
CA ALA A 41 5.92 -2.88 -4.61
C ALA A 41 7.13 -2.66 -5.53
N ARG A 42 7.86 -1.55 -5.35
CA ARG A 42 9.05 -1.23 -6.16
C ARG A 42 10.30 -2.02 -5.78
N VAL A 43 10.59 -2.20 -4.49
CA VAL A 43 11.83 -2.88 -4.06
C VAL A 43 11.71 -4.40 -4.01
N GLY A 44 10.50 -4.94 -3.74
CA GLY A 44 10.29 -6.37 -3.50
C GLY A 44 9.72 -7.14 -4.68
N GLN A 45 9.20 -6.46 -5.72
CA GLN A 45 8.44 -7.05 -6.83
C GLN A 45 7.36 -8.06 -6.37
N GLU A 46 6.83 -7.90 -5.15
CA GLU A 46 5.77 -8.75 -4.61
C GLU A 46 4.41 -8.21 -5.08
N PRO A 47 3.60 -8.98 -5.86
CA PRO A 47 2.31 -8.51 -6.38
C PRO A 47 1.31 -8.11 -5.29
N LEU A 48 1.50 -8.61 -4.06
CA LEU A 48 0.64 -8.35 -2.92
C LEU A 48 0.55 -6.86 -2.57
N PHE A 49 1.66 -6.13 -2.58
CA PHE A 49 1.65 -4.70 -2.26
C PHE A 49 1.01 -3.88 -3.38
N ARG A 50 1.16 -4.35 -4.62
CA ARG A 50 0.48 -3.75 -5.76
C ARG A 50 -1.03 -3.91 -5.67
N ALA A 51 -1.53 -5.05 -5.20
CA ALA A 51 -2.95 -5.27 -4.98
C ALA A 51 -3.58 -4.26 -4.01
N VAL A 52 -2.85 -3.80 -2.99
CA VAL A 52 -3.33 -2.73 -2.10
C VAL A 52 -3.43 -1.39 -2.85
N LEU A 53 -2.45 -1.08 -3.70
CA LEU A 53 -2.50 0.12 -4.55
C LEU A 53 -3.67 0.08 -5.52
N ASP A 54 -3.92 -1.07 -6.15
CA ASP A 54 -5.03 -1.26 -7.07
C ASP A 54 -6.39 -1.17 -6.34
N ALA A 55 -6.50 -1.69 -5.11
CA ALA A 55 -7.74 -1.70 -4.35
C ALA A 55 -8.16 -0.32 -3.79
N PHE A 56 -7.20 0.55 -3.45
CA PHE A 56 -7.47 1.78 -2.69
C PHE A 56 -7.03 3.08 -3.37
N TYR A 57 -6.17 3.01 -4.39
CA TYR A 57 -5.53 4.19 -4.98
C TYR A 57 -5.50 4.12 -6.52
N ASP A 58 -6.42 3.39 -7.15
CA ASP A 58 -6.50 3.23 -8.61
C ASP A 58 -5.19 2.75 -9.26
N GLY A 59 -4.43 1.94 -8.51
CA GLY A 59 -3.11 1.49 -8.92
C GLY A 59 -2.08 2.61 -9.03
N GLN A 60 -2.31 3.77 -8.43
CA GLN A 60 -1.38 4.88 -8.48
C GLN A 60 -0.38 4.81 -7.32
N ASP A 61 0.89 4.68 -7.69
CA ASP A 61 2.02 4.82 -6.78
C ASP A 61 1.99 6.21 -6.09
N ASP A 62 2.56 6.31 -4.90
CA ASP A 62 2.83 7.59 -4.24
C ASP A 62 4.00 8.32 -4.94
N PRO A 63 3.76 9.48 -5.57
CA PRO A 63 4.80 10.17 -6.34
C PRO A 63 5.99 10.61 -5.49
N ALA A 64 5.77 10.98 -4.22
CA ALA A 64 6.84 11.39 -3.32
C ALA A 64 7.77 10.22 -3.00
N THR A 65 7.22 9.03 -2.73
CA THR A 65 8.01 7.81 -2.55
C THR A 65 8.82 7.48 -3.80
N LEU A 66 8.23 7.57 -5.01
CA LEU A 66 8.96 7.32 -6.25
C LEU A 66 10.13 8.29 -6.47
N ALA A 67 9.94 9.57 -6.16
CA ALA A 67 11.00 10.57 -6.28
C ALA A 67 12.20 10.30 -5.36
N LEU A 68 11.98 9.67 -4.20
CA LEU A 68 13.04 9.28 -3.27
C LEU A 68 13.77 7.98 -3.66
N LEU A 69 13.21 7.18 -4.57
CA LEU A 69 13.80 5.95 -5.08
C LEU A 69 14.60 6.15 -6.38
N ALA A 70 14.55 7.36 -6.97
CA ALA A 70 15.22 7.72 -8.21
C ALA A 70 16.72 8.00 -8.02
#